data_AF-A0A2A2Q669-F1
#
_entry.id   AF-A0A2A2Q669-F1
#
_cell.length_a   1.000
_cell.length_b   1.000
_cell.length_c   1.000
_cell.angle_alpha   90.00
_cell.angle_beta   90.00
_cell.angle_gamma   90.00
#
_symmetry.space_group_name_H-M   'P 1'
#
loop_
_entity.id
_entity.type
_entity.pdbx_description
1 polymer ?
#
loop_
_entity_poly.entity_id
_entity_poly.type
_entity_poly.pdbx_seq_one_letter_code
_entity_poly.pdbx_strand_id
1 'polypeptide(L)'
;MAAIRSRRSLSGRIALDCVQPRPSQLQRSGAAAALLPQPAVESGPDSPAGWRTESGSRLPAVRNPSPPHPVLISDRVHGGIPFVKLLLFSLLATVAPAKGQIYADFTVSQGTTSLGTFRARLDPDKAPRTCANFIGLATGQRPWIKVITGQIMENRPYFDGLKFHRLIHNFVIQGGSPNGLGTDGPGYVIQDEYHGTLRHSGRYMLSMAKGSLPCTGGSQFFITLEAAAFLDDKHSVFGEVIDGKAIIDNFTNPALFPTSSEKPLTPITMDSVVISGPDLAAFDLQSPALMLPSVSGTSLTPSRNSAASTFTVTFNRGFQTEHLLSTSLNLESWTFSQRVRSRDAASGFAFTFPGVTSQRFFVSSARVDYGLLPNPAANLLPAGKQFALSDRSGNTLTLVSNGAGSGTWNHSNGGSGSLTSLAITDSTGTTGFVVESASNAHFFPLTRIVAGFNAPAGPGNWTAINVLASFHAPSSGWVEGSAQISGGPGATSVLQAFTITP
;
A
#
# COMPACT_ATOMS: atom_id res chain seq x y z
N MET A 1 0.21 36.14 -42.72
CA MET A 1 1.48 36.88 -42.54
C MET A 1 1.83 36.83 -41.05
N ALA A 2 3.03 36.47 -40.57
CA ALA A 2 4.23 36.05 -41.29
C ALA A 2 5.10 35.05 -40.46
N ALA A 3 5.77 34.16 -41.19
CA ALA A 3 7.18 33.74 -41.03
C ALA A 3 7.67 32.95 -39.80
N ILE A 4 7.52 31.63 -39.91
CA ILE A 4 8.56 30.58 -39.71
C ILE A 4 9.96 31.06 -39.23
N ARG A 5 10.45 30.49 -38.12
CA ARG A 5 11.88 30.14 -37.96
C ARG A 5 12.07 28.78 -37.26
N SER A 6 12.56 27.80 -38.01
CA SER A 6 13.06 26.54 -37.47
C SER A 6 14.45 26.71 -36.85
N ARG A 7 14.73 26.04 -35.73
CA ARG A 7 16.09 25.63 -35.36
C ARG A 7 16.10 24.16 -34.96
N ARG A 8 16.80 23.34 -35.75
CA ARG A 8 17.30 22.04 -35.28
C ARG A 8 18.44 22.30 -34.30
N SER A 9 18.50 21.52 -33.22
CA SER A 9 19.70 21.34 -32.42
C SER A 9 19.89 19.85 -32.21
N LEU A 10 20.91 19.27 -32.85
CA LEU A 10 21.44 17.98 -32.42
C LEU A 10 22.37 18.26 -31.25
N SER A 11 22.23 17.53 -30.14
CA SER A 11 23.37 17.22 -29.28
C SER A 11 23.16 15.89 -28.55
N GLY A 12 24.26 15.22 -28.26
CA GLY A 12 24.35 13.77 -28.05
C GLY A 12 23.47 13.15 -26.96
N ARG A 13 22.93 11.97 -27.28
CA ARG A 13 22.60 10.96 -26.27
C ARG A 13 23.91 10.42 -25.69
N ILE A 14 24.17 10.69 -24.42
CA ILE A 14 25.10 9.87 -23.63
C ILE A 14 24.23 8.83 -22.91
N ALA A 15 24.24 7.60 -23.41
CA ALA A 15 23.77 6.47 -22.64
C ALA A 15 24.88 6.09 -21.64
N LEU A 16 24.62 6.28 -20.36
CA LEU A 16 25.46 5.74 -19.29
C LEU A 16 24.88 4.38 -18.90
N ASP A 17 25.50 3.31 -19.42
CA ASP A 17 25.18 1.93 -19.07
C ASP A 17 25.44 1.71 -17.56
N CYS A 18 24.37 1.63 -16.78
CA CYS A 18 24.47 1.26 -15.37
C CYS A 18 24.51 -0.26 -15.25
N VAL A 19 25.72 -0.82 -15.30
CA VAL A 19 26.00 -2.26 -15.18
C VAL A 19 25.44 -2.82 -13.87
N GLN A 20 24.43 -3.69 -13.99
CA GLN A 20 23.92 -4.50 -12.87
C GLN A 20 24.95 -5.59 -12.50
N PRO A 21 25.37 -5.74 -11.23
CA PRO A 21 26.20 -6.87 -10.81
C PRO A 21 25.38 -8.17 -10.83
N ARG A 22 25.89 -9.20 -11.51
CA ARG A 22 25.29 -10.54 -11.50
C ARG A 22 25.49 -11.21 -10.13
N PRO A 23 24.52 -11.98 -9.60
CA PRO A 23 24.73 -12.76 -8.39
C PRO A 23 25.74 -13.89 -8.63
N SER A 24 26.83 -13.89 -7.86
CA SER A 24 27.84 -14.95 -7.90
C SER A 24 27.38 -16.21 -7.15
N GLN A 25 27.45 -17.32 -7.86
CA GLN A 25 27.35 -18.72 -7.44
C GLN A 25 27.60 -19.02 -5.94
N LEU A 26 26.75 -19.87 -5.36
CA LEU A 26 27.03 -20.56 -4.09
C LEU A 26 28.32 -21.38 -4.19
N GLN A 27 29.16 -21.31 -3.14
CA GLN A 27 30.11 -22.37 -2.84
C GLN A 27 29.89 -22.89 -1.41
N ARG A 28 29.93 -24.22 -1.27
CA ARG A 28 29.73 -24.94 -0.02
C ARG A 28 31.02 -24.95 0.80
N SER A 29 30.88 -24.79 2.12
CA SER A 29 31.77 -25.41 3.11
C SER A 29 30.92 -25.86 4.30
N GLY A 30 31.04 -27.12 4.69
CA GLY A 30 30.18 -27.71 5.74
C GLY A 30 30.94 -28.06 7.02
N ALA A 31 30.16 -28.62 7.95
CA ALA A 31 30.57 -29.35 9.16
C ALA A 31 31.28 -28.57 10.29
N ALA A 32 30.55 -28.38 11.39
CA ALA A 32 30.92 -29.01 12.68
C ALA A 32 29.65 -29.13 13.55
N ALA A 33 29.49 -30.25 14.26
CA ALA A 33 28.40 -30.47 15.20
C ALA A 33 28.96 -30.73 16.61
N ALA A 34 28.29 -30.17 17.63
CA ALA A 34 28.47 -30.50 19.04
C ALA A 34 27.09 -30.36 19.71
N LEU A 35 26.41 -31.45 20.06
CA LEU A 35 26.58 -32.24 21.30
C LEU A 35 26.20 -31.47 22.58
N LEU A 36 24.96 -31.70 23.02
CA LEU A 36 24.44 -31.38 24.35
C LEU A 36 24.85 -32.47 25.36
N PRO A 37 24.99 -32.11 26.65
CA PRO A 37 24.88 -33.07 27.75
C PRO A 37 23.64 -32.82 28.64
N GLN A 38 22.99 -33.91 29.04
CA GLN A 38 22.14 -34.08 30.23
C GLN A 38 22.80 -35.19 31.07
N PRO A 39 22.77 -35.12 32.41
CA PRO A 39 21.82 -35.95 33.19
C PRO A 39 21.34 -35.21 34.48
N ALA A 40 20.59 -35.76 35.45
CA ALA A 40 20.21 -37.14 35.79
C ALA A 40 18.81 -37.24 36.48
N VAL A 41 18.46 -38.44 36.98
CA VAL A 41 17.14 -38.90 37.45
C VAL A 41 17.12 -39.17 38.96
N GLU A 42 15.97 -38.94 39.62
CA GLU A 42 15.45 -39.69 40.80
C GLU A 42 13.95 -39.35 40.98
N SER A 43 12.99 -40.27 40.77
CA SER A 43 12.45 -41.33 41.65
C SER A 43 11.12 -40.93 42.32
N GLY A 44 10.04 -41.69 42.07
CA GLY A 44 8.72 -41.56 42.74
C GLY A 44 8.66 -42.31 44.09
N PRO A 45 7.48 -42.76 44.60
CA PRO A 45 6.18 -42.94 43.92
C PRO A 45 4.95 -42.33 44.64
N ASP A 46 3.77 -42.31 43.99
CA ASP A 46 2.57 -43.05 44.46
C ASP A 46 1.32 -42.81 43.57
N SER A 47 0.43 -43.79 43.54
CA SER A 47 -0.88 -43.82 42.85
C SER A 47 -1.74 -44.88 43.57
N PRO A 48 -3.10 -44.81 43.63
CA PRO A 48 -3.91 -45.28 42.48
C PRO A 48 -5.36 -44.75 42.33
N ALA A 49 -5.91 -44.88 41.12
CA ALA A 49 -7.31 -45.21 40.72
C ALA A 49 -7.49 -44.80 39.23
N GLY A 50 -7.68 -45.71 38.27
CA GLY A 50 -8.95 -46.40 37.94
C GLY A 50 -9.73 -45.55 36.92
N TRP A 51 -9.99 -45.96 35.66
CA TRP A 51 -10.53 -47.24 35.18
C TRP A 51 -10.06 -47.64 33.75
N ARG A 52 -10.21 -48.92 33.39
CA ARG A 52 -10.09 -49.52 32.02
C ARG A 52 -11.49 -49.84 31.47
N THR A 53 -11.74 -49.94 30.15
CA THR A 53 -11.52 -51.08 29.22
C THR A 53 -11.29 -50.58 27.77
N GLU A 54 -10.44 -51.11 26.87
CA GLU A 54 -10.34 -52.44 26.22
C GLU A 54 -11.61 -52.89 25.44
N SER A 55 -11.59 -53.44 24.21
CA SER A 55 -10.54 -53.80 23.21
C SER A 55 -11.18 -53.87 21.78
N GLY A 56 -10.52 -54.05 20.63
CA GLY A 56 -9.09 -54.12 20.28
C GLY A 56 -8.70 -55.20 19.25
N SER A 57 -8.75 -54.95 17.92
CA SER A 57 -8.32 -55.91 16.86
C SER A 57 -7.38 -55.32 15.79
N ARG A 58 -6.64 -56.20 15.08
CA ARG A 58 -5.32 -55.91 14.44
C ARG A 58 -5.32 -55.88 12.89
N LEU A 59 -4.24 -55.27 12.36
CA LEU A 59 -3.81 -55.19 10.94
C LEU A 59 -3.40 -56.56 10.33
N PRO A 60 -3.12 -56.63 9.02
CA PRO A 60 -1.71 -56.46 8.59
C PRO A 60 -1.51 -55.58 7.32
N ALA A 61 -0.24 -55.32 7.00
CA ALA A 61 0.23 -54.34 6.01
C ALA A 61 0.48 -54.92 4.59
N VAL A 62 0.52 -54.03 3.58
CA VAL A 62 0.99 -54.31 2.21
C VAL A 62 2.03 -53.25 1.79
N ARG A 63 3.05 -53.66 1.01
CA ARG A 63 4.21 -52.83 0.60
C ARG A 63 4.01 -52.16 -0.76
N ASN A 64 4.63 -50.99 -0.95
CA ASN A 64 4.79 -50.33 -2.25
C ASN A 64 5.82 -51.06 -3.16
N PRO A 65 5.64 -51.03 -4.49
CA PRO A 65 6.70 -51.19 -5.48
C PRO A 65 7.05 -49.87 -6.19
N SER A 66 8.34 -49.65 -6.46
CA SER A 66 8.87 -48.53 -7.26
C SER A 66 8.91 -48.88 -8.76
N PRO A 67 8.88 -47.88 -9.68
CA PRO A 67 9.00 -48.12 -11.12
C PRO A 67 10.48 -48.36 -11.56
N PRO A 68 10.72 -49.10 -12.68
CA PRO A 68 12.06 -49.47 -13.12
C PRO A 68 12.73 -48.42 -14.04
N HIS A 69 14.06 -48.44 -14.08
CA HIS A 69 14.89 -47.70 -15.04
C HIS A 69 15.04 -48.46 -16.38
N PRO A 70 15.18 -47.77 -17.53
CA PRO A 70 15.51 -48.40 -18.80
C PRO A 70 17.02 -48.66 -18.98
N VAL A 71 17.37 -49.79 -19.60
CA VAL A 71 18.74 -50.18 -19.97
C VAL A 71 18.93 -50.03 -21.49
N LEU A 72 20.11 -49.60 -21.91
CA LEU A 72 20.53 -49.46 -23.32
C LEU A 72 20.93 -50.81 -23.94
N ILE A 73 20.43 -51.12 -25.14
CA ILE A 73 21.00 -52.15 -26.05
C ILE A 73 21.02 -51.60 -27.48
N SER A 74 22.01 -52.04 -28.27
CA SER A 74 22.46 -51.45 -29.56
C SER A 74 21.94 -52.16 -30.82
N ASP A 75 22.30 -51.56 -31.97
CA ASP A 75 22.39 -52.12 -33.33
C ASP A 75 21.09 -52.29 -34.14
N ARG A 76 20.86 -51.42 -35.15
CA ARG A 76 21.26 -51.52 -36.59
C ARG A 76 20.44 -52.58 -37.35
N VAL A 77 19.84 -52.26 -38.51
CA VAL A 77 20.51 -52.37 -39.83
C VAL A 77 19.71 -51.66 -40.96
N HIS A 78 20.39 -50.74 -41.66
CA HIS A 78 20.40 -50.40 -43.10
C HIS A 78 19.17 -49.83 -43.88
N GLY A 79 19.42 -48.78 -44.69
CA GLY A 79 18.43 -48.25 -45.66
C GLY A 79 18.70 -46.90 -46.41
N GLY A 80 19.89 -46.67 -46.97
CA GLY A 80 20.18 -45.80 -48.16
C GLY A 80 19.65 -44.34 -48.36
N ILE A 81 20.57 -43.36 -48.30
CA ILE A 81 20.89 -42.26 -49.31
C ILE A 81 19.76 -41.29 -49.81
N PRO A 82 19.98 -39.97 -50.06
CA PRO A 82 21.15 -39.10 -49.86
C PRO A 82 20.90 -37.83 -48.98
N PHE A 83 22.00 -37.12 -48.71
CA PHE A 83 22.04 -35.76 -48.14
C PHE A 83 21.15 -34.73 -48.88
N VAL A 84 20.20 -34.13 -48.14
CA VAL A 84 19.79 -32.74 -48.34
C VAL A 84 19.95 -32.02 -47.00
N LYS A 85 20.92 -31.11 -46.91
CA LYS A 85 21.11 -30.26 -45.72
C LYS A 85 20.03 -29.17 -45.66
N LEU A 86 18.80 -29.56 -45.32
CA LEU A 86 17.80 -28.61 -44.89
C LEU A 86 18.11 -28.23 -43.44
N LEU A 87 18.89 -27.16 -43.28
CA LEU A 87 19.13 -26.50 -42.00
C LEU A 87 17.81 -25.82 -41.56
N LEU A 88 16.90 -26.65 -41.05
CA LEU A 88 15.72 -26.18 -40.35
C LEU A 88 16.19 -25.62 -39.01
N PHE A 89 16.66 -24.37 -39.02
CA PHE A 89 16.72 -23.56 -37.82
C PHE A 89 15.28 -23.41 -37.32
N SER A 90 14.87 -24.34 -36.45
CA SER A 90 13.70 -24.18 -35.61
C SER A 90 14.00 -23.05 -34.64
N LEU A 91 13.80 -21.82 -35.13
CA LEU A 91 13.77 -20.61 -34.33
C LEU A 91 12.53 -20.70 -33.45
N LEU A 92 12.61 -21.50 -32.39
CA LEU A 92 11.90 -21.22 -31.15
C LEU A 92 12.50 -19.92 -30.61
N ALA A 93 12.11 -18.82 -31.24
CA ALA A 93 11.97 -17.59 -30.52
C ALA A 93 11.03 -17.93 -29.37
N THR A 94 11.57 -18.00 -28.17
CA THR A 94 10.77 -17.86 -26.95
C THR A 94 10.17 -16.47 -27.05
N VAL A 95 9.00 -16.38 -27.69
CA VAL A 95 8.09 -15.27 -27.51
C VAL A 95 7.83 -15.26 -26.02
N ALA A 96 8.51 -14.36 -25.30
CA ALA A 96 8.17 -14.09 -23.93
C ALA A 96 6.65 -13.85 -23.93
N PRO A 97 5.87 -14.61 -23.14
CA PRO A 97 4.42 -14.54 -23.23
C PRO A 97 4.04 -13.06 -23.10
N ALA A 98 3.32 -12.56 -24.10
CA ALA A 98 2.90 -11.16 -24.09
C ALA A 98 2.18 -10.94 -22.77
N LYS A 99 2.77 -10.11 -21.90
CA LYS A 99 2.35 -9.94 -20.52
C LYS A 99 0.85 -9.64 -20.54
N GLY A 100 0.07 -10.55 -19.96
CA GLY A 100 -1.37 -10.50 -20.09
C GLY A 100 -1.91 -9.28 -19.34
N GLN A 101 -3.15 -8.95 -19.65
CA GLN A 101 -3.76 -7.74 -19.15
C GLN A 101 -4.81 -8.09 -18.08
N ILE A 102 -4.82 -7.35 -16.97
CA ILE A 102 -5.93 -7.36 -16.01
C ILE A 102 -6.86 -6.19 -16.32
N TYR A 103 -8.17 -6.45 -16.27
CA TYR A 103 -9.24 -5.48 -16.51
C TYR A 103 -10.20 -5.40 -15.32
N ALA A 104 -10.84 -4.25 -15.18
CA ALA A 104 -11.97 -4.03 -14.28
C ALA A 104 -13.19 -3.55 -15.09
N ASP A 105 -14.27 -4.31 -15.05
CA ASP A 105 -15.55 -4.01 -15.69
C ASP A 105 -16.51 -3.41 -14.66
N PHE A 106 -16.87 -2.14 -14.86
CA PHE A 106 -17.77 -1.40 -13.98
C PHE A 106 -19.15 -1.33 -14.61
N THR A 107 -20.12 -2.03 -14.05
CA THR A 107 -21.54 -1.86 -14.43
C THR A 107 -22.14 -0.76 -13.58
N VAL A 108 -22.82 0.21 -14.22
CA VAL A 108 -23.25 1.44 -13.56
C VAL A 108 -24.69 1.82 -13.86
N SER A 109 -25.34 2.44 -12.88
CA SER A 109 -26.71 2.96 -12.95
C SER A 109 -26.81 4.40 -12.44
N GLN A 110 -27.80 5.14 -12.92
CA GLN A 110 -28.25 6.42 -12.36
C GLN A 110 -29.67 6.22 -11.80
N GLY A 111 -29.80 6.16 -10.47
CA GLY A 111 -31.05 5.79 -9.83
C GLY A 111 -31.47 4.36 -10.21
N THR A 112 -32.52 4.23 -11.02
CA THR A 112 -33.01 2.94 -11.56
C THR A 112 -32.64 2.71 -13.03
N THR A 113 -31.99 3.68 -13.68
CA THR A 113 -31.65 3.62 -15.11
C THR A 113 -30.25 3.08 -15.28
N SER A 114 -30.06 1.97 -16.00
CA SER A 114 -28.72 1.49 -16.34
C SER A 114 -28.02 2.44 -17.31
N LEU A 115 -26.76 2.75 -17.03
CA LEU A 115 -25.85 3.48 -17.93
C LEU A 115 -24.98 2.53 -18.76
N GLY A 116 -25.04 1.22 -18.51
CA GLY A 116 -24.22 0.20 -19.16
C GLY A 116 -22.96 -0.15 -18.37
N THR A 117 -21.96 -0.69 -19.08
CA THR A 117 -20.68 -1.14 -18.50
C THR A 117 -19.52 -0.43 -19.21
N PHE A 118 -18.52 0.02 -18.45
CA PHE A 118 -17.23 0.48 -18.99
C PHE A 118 -16.07 -0.36 -18.46
N ARG A 119 -14.99 -0.49 -19.24
CA ARG A 119 -13.83 -1.32 -18.91
C ARG A 119 -12.59 -0.48 -18.68
N ALA A 120 -11.96 -0.64 -17.52
CA ALA A 120 -10.62 -0.15 -17.25
C ALA A 120 -9.56 -1.23 -17.46
N ARG A 121 -8.45 -0.86 -18.11
CA ARG A 121 -7.16 -1.54 -18.03
C ARG A 121 -6.53 -1.20 -16.68
N LEU A 122 -5.97 -2.18 -15.96
CA LEU A 122 -5.16 -1.96 -14.77
C LEU A 122 -3.67 -2.09 -15.11
N ASP A 123 -2.78 -1.37 -14.42
CA ASP A 123 -1.34 -1.36 -14.70
C ASP A 123 -0.51 -1.97 -13.54
N PRO A 124 -0.71 -3.26 -13.19
CA PRO A 124 -0.10 -3.92 -12.01
C PRO A 124 1.42 -4.13 -12.13
N ASP A 125 2.01 -3.88 -13.31
CA ASP A 125 3.45 -3.89 -13.53
C ASP A 125 4.13 -2.59 -13.09
N LYS A 126 3.36 -1.50 -12.97
CA LYS A 126 3.81 -0.14 -12.64
C LYS A 126 3.25 0.35 -11.31
N ALA A 127 2.05 -0.09 -10.95
CA ALA A 127 1.37 0.18 -9.68
C ALA A 127 0.88 -1.12 -8.99
N PRO A 128 1.76 -2.11 -8.74
CA PRO A 128 1.37 -3.42 -8.21
C PRO A 128 0.60 -3.34 -6.90
N ARG A 129 1.01 -2.51 -5.94
CA ARG A 129 0.35 -2.39 -4.63
C ARG A 129 -1.06 -1.83 -4.78
N THR A 130 -1.20 -0.78 -5.58
CA THR A 130 -2.47 -0.09 -5.83
C THR A 130 -3.43 -1.00 -6.56
N CYS A 131 -2.98 -1.68 -7.61
CA CYS A 131 -3.77 -2.68 -8.33
C CYS A 131 -4.16 -3.85 -7.42
N ALA A 132 -3.26 -4.41 -6.61
CA ALA A 132 -3.57 -5.53 -5.72
C ALA A 132 -4.57 -5.16 -4.63
N ASN A 133 -4.50 -3.94 -4.10
CA ASN A 133 -5.50 -3.40 -3.18
C ASN A 133 -6.87 -3.27 -3.85
N PHE A 134 -6.94 -2.63 -5.02
CA PHE A 134 -8.18 -2.45 -5.77
C PHE A 134 -8.82 -3.79 -6.19
N ILE A 135 -8.03 -4.70 -6.76
CA ILE A 135 -8.48 -6.03 -7.20
C ILE A 135 -8.94 -6.86 -6.00
N GLY A 136 -8.20 -6.84 -4.89
CA GLY A 136 -8.57 -7.58 -3.68
C GLY A 136 -9.88 -7.08 -3.07
N LEU A 137 -10.11 -5.76 -3.08
CA LEU A 137 -11.38 -5.16 -2.65
C LEU A 137 -12.53 -5.51 -3.60
N ALA A 138 -12.33 -5.39 -4.92
CA ALA A 138 -13.34 -5.73 -5.93
C ALA A 138 -13.74 -7.21 -5.89
N THR A 139 -12.77 -8.12 -5.77
CA THR A 139 -13.03 -9.58 -5.71
C THR A 139 -13.44 -10.07 -4.31
N GLY A 140 -13.38 -9.23 -3.28
CA GLY A 140 -13.65 -9.62 -1.90
C GLY A 140 -12.57 -10.46 -1.23
N GLN A 141 -11.43 -10.69 -1.89
CA GLN A 141 -10.27 -11.43 -1.36
C GLN A 141 -9.46 -10.62 -0.33
N ARG A 142 -9.65 -9.30 -0.28
CA ARG A 142 -9.01 -8.42 0.70
C ARG A 142 -10.05 -8.00 1.75
N PRO A 143 -9.88 -8.41 3.02
CA PRO A 143 -10.78 -7.98 4.08
C PRO A 143 -10.79 -6.47 4.27
N TRP A 144 -11.92 -5.94 4.72
CA TRP A 144 -12.10 -4.52 5.05
C TRP A 144 -12.94 -4.36 6.31
N ILE A 145 -12.92 -3.18 6.93
CA ILE A 145 -13.58 -2.93 8.22
C ILE A 145 -14.73 -1.94 8.04
N LYS A 146 -15.92 -2.33 8.48
CA LYS A 146 -17.04 -1.40 8.70
C LYS A 146 -16.76 -0.58 9.96
N VAL A 147 -16.04 0.52 9.81
CA VAL A 147 -15.42 1.32 10.90
C VAL A 147 -16.39 1.61 12.07
N ILE A 148 -17.65 1.93 11.81
CA ILE A 148 -18.65 2.23 12.86
C ILE A 148 -18.94 1.02 13.78
N THR A 149 -18.95 -0.20 13.24
CA THR A 149 -19.24 -1.44 14.00
C THR A 149 -17.97 -2.19 14.42
N GLY A 150 -16.80 -1.83 13.87
CA GLY A 150 -15.57 -2.61 14.01
C GLY A 150 -15.63 -3.98 13.32
N GLN A 151 -16.70 -4.26 12.55
CA GLN A 151 -16.89 -5.55 11.90
C GLN A 151 -15.95 -5.71 10.71
N ILE A 152 -15.27 -6.85 10.65
CA ILE A 152 -14.46 -7.26 9.50
C ILE A 152 -15.37 -7.90 8.46
N MET A 153 -15.13 -7.57 7.21
CA MET A 153 -15.91 -7.95 6.04
C MET A 153 -14.98 -8.71 5.11
N GLU A 154 -15.30 -9.99 4.88
CA GLU A 154 -14.49 -10.94 4.12
C GLU A 154 -15.36 -11.60 3.04
N ASN A 155 -14.73 -12.08 1.95
CA ASN A 155 -15.39 -12.82 0.87
C ASN A 155 -16.59 -12.08 0.26
N ARG A 156 -16.53 -10.73 0.21
CA ARG A 156 -17.57 -9.87 -0.34
C ARG A 156 -16.96 -8.73 -1.16
N PRO A 157 -17.37 -8.56 -2.43
CA PRO A 157 -17.02 -7.38 -3.23
C PRO A 157 -17.28 -6.09 -2.47
N TYR A 158 -16.28 -5.20 -2.45
CA TYR A 158 -16.31 -3.95 -1.71
C TYR A 158 -17.07 -2.83 -2.45
N PHE A 159 -16.93 -2.78 -3.78
CA PHE A 159 -17.41 -1.65 -4.59
C PHE A 159 -18.87 -1.78 -5.02
N ASP A 160 -19.44 -2.99 -4.98
CA ASP A 160 -20.81 -3.28 -5.41
C ASP A 160 -21.82 -2.51 -4.53
N GLY A 161 -22.69 -1.74 -5.17
CA GLY A 161 -23.65 -0.83 -4.53
C GLY A 161 -23.04 0.50 -4.04
N LEU A 162 -21.73 0.73 -4.16
CA LEU A 162 -21.12 2.01 -3.78
C LEU A 162 -21.37 3.08 -4.84
N LYS A 163 -21.37 4.35 -4.39
CA LYS A 163 -21.70 5.50 -5.23
C LYS A 163 -20.46 6.23 -5.73
N PHE A 164 -20.57 6.77 -6.95
CA PHE A 164 -19.79 7.94 -7.34
C PHE A 164 -20.37 9.15 -6.59
N HIS A 165 -19.80 9.40 -5.41
CA HIS A 165 -20.31 10.36 -4.44
C HIS A 165 -19.90 11.80 -4.74
N ARG A 166 -18.99 11.98 -5.71
CA ARG A 166 -18.51 13.29 -6.16
C ARG A 166 -18.28 13.28 -7.68
N LEU A 167 -18.75 14.33 -8.34
CA LEU A 167 -18.63 14.59 -9.76
C LEU A 167 -18.36 16.08 -9.95
N ILE A 168 -17.26 16.41 -10.65
CA ILE A 168 -16.96 17.75 -11.13
C ILE A 168 -16.80 17.66 -12.64
N HIS A 169 -17.74 18.27 -13.37
CA HIS A 169 -17.73 18.30 -14.83
C HIS A 169 -16.41 18.86 -15.34
N ASN A 170 -15.81 18.20 -16.34
CA ASN A 170 -14.52 18.56 -16.91
C ASN A 170 -13.35 18.52 -15.90
N PHE A 171 -13.46 17.71 -14.83
CA PHE A 171 -12.31 17.40 -13.96
C PHE A 171 -12.27 15.91 -13.57
N VAL A 172 -13.16 15.44 -12.70
CA VAL A 172 -13.16 14.05 -12.19
C VAL A 172 -14.55 13.54 -11.81
N ILE A 173 -14.74 12.23 -11.88
CA ILE A 173 -15.78 11.50 -11.15
C ILE A 173 -15.13 10.56 -10.13
N GLN A 174 -15.58 10.59 -8.87
CA GLN A 174 -14.92 9.95 -7.72
C GLN A 174 -15.88 9.03 -6.93
N GLY A 175 -15.41 7.81 -6.62
CA GLY A 175 -16.16 6.73 -5.99
C GLY A 175 -15.38 6.01 -4.88
N GLY A 176 -15.87 4.85 -4.44
CA GLY A 176 -15.20 3.98 -3.46
C GLY A 176 -15.34 4.37 -1.98
N SER A 177 -16.24 5.30 -1.65
CA SER A 177 -16.61 5.69 -0.27
C SER A 177 -17.81 4.86 0.20
N PRO A 178 -17.71 4.05 1.27
CA PRO A 178 -18.78 3.17 1.74
C PRO A 178 -20.11 3.87 2.00
N ASN A 179 -20.09 5.03 2.66
CA ASN A 179 -21.29 5.77 3.02
C ASN A 179 -21.56 6.95 2.06
N GLY A 180 -20.79 7.12 0.98
CA GLY A 180 -20.89 8.25 0.05
C GLY A 180 -20.55 9.62 0.67
N LEU A 181 -19.74 9.61 1.73
CA LEU A 181 -19.32 10.81 2.46
C LEU A 181 -18.05 11.44 1.88
N GLY A 182 -17.20 10.64 1.21
CA GLY A 182 -15.89 11.07 0.72
C GLY A 182 -14.80 11.16 1.80
N THR A 183 -15.14 10.91 3.07
CA THR A 183 -14.21 10.96 4.21
C THR A 183 -13.88 9.58 4.79
N ASP A 184 -14.48 8.51 4.29
CA ASP A 184 -14.37 7.13 4.76
C ASP A 184 -13.71 6.19 3.71
N GLY A 185 -13.47 4.93 4.09
CA GLY A 185 -12.72 3.97 3.29
C GLY A 185 -12.80 2.54 3.84
N PRO A 186 -11.80 1.66 3.58
CA PRO A 186 -11.87 0.24 3.93
C PRO A 186 -11.43 -0.06 5.38
N GLY A 187 -11.22 0.98 6.20
CA GLY A 187 -10.75 0.87 7.59
C GLY A 187 -9.23 1.00 7.78
N TYR A 188 -8.47 0.95 6.68
CA TYR A 188 -7.02 1.12 6.57
C TYR A 188 -6.66 2.05 5.39
N VAL A 189 -5.37 2.37 5.25
CA VAL A 189 -4.77 3.08 4.11
C VAL A 189 -3.60 2.30 3.52
N ILE A 190 -3.09 2.72 2.36
CA ILE A 190 -1.93 2.13 1.68
C ILE A 190 -0.87 3.20 1.38
N GLN A 191 0.37 2.77 1.09
CA GLN A 191 1.39 3.67 0.54
C GLN A 191 0.91 4.22 -0.81
N ASP A 192 1.28 5.46 -1.10
CA ASP A 192 1.18 5.98 -2.46
C ASP A 192 2.17 5.21 -3.37
N GLU A 193 2.00 5.30 -4.69
CA GLU A 193 2.77 4.51 -5.65
C GLU A 193 2.80 5.24 -6.99
N TYR A 194 3.97 5.75 -7.39
CA TYR A 194 4.12 6.59 -8.57
C TYR A 194 5.04 5.95 -9.62
N HIS A 195 4.70 6.11 -10.90
CA HIS A 195 5.51 5.61 -12.00
C HIS A 195 5.65 6.69 -13.09
N GLY A 196 6.87 6.88 -13.61
CA GLY A 196 7.19 8.00 -14.51
C GLY A 196 6.37 8.07 -15.81
N THR A 197 5.75 6.97 -16.23
CA THR A 197 4.86 6.89 -17.40
C THR A 197 3.37 6.97 -17.07
N LEU A 198 2.98 6.89 -15.79
CA LEU A 198 1.59 6.95 -15.35
C LEU A 198 1.26 8.37 -14.90
N ARG A 199 0.45 9.05 -15.71
CA ARG A 199 0.22 10.50 -15.64
C ARG A 199 -1.25 10.82 -15.90
N HIS A 200 -1.75 11.90 -15.31
CA HIS A 200 -3.08 12.44 -15.52
C HIS A 200 -3.14 13.23 -16.85
N SER A 201 -2.70 12.59 -17.93
CA SER A 201 -2.41 13.19 -19.24
C SER A 201 -3.65 13.58 -20.06
N GLY A 202 -4.82 13.12 -19.66
CA GLY A 202 -6.09 13.35 -20.33
C GLY A 202 -7.25 12.75 -19.55
N ARG A 203 -8.38 12.57 -20.24
CA ARG A 203 -9.55 11.82 -19.75
C ARG A 203 -9.20 10.35 -19.48
N TYR A 204 -10.12 9.65 -18.80
CA TYR A 204 -10.13 8.20 -18.62
C TYR A 204 -9.07 7.62 -17.66
N MET A 205 -8.18 8.42 -17.08
CA MET A 205 -7.14 7.93 -16.17
C MET A 205 -7.77 7.52 -14.84
N LEU A 206 -7.53 6.28 -14.41
CA LEU A 206 -8.01 5.72 -13.14
C LEU A 206 -6.93 5.91 -12.07
N SER A 207 -7.28 6.61 -10.99
CA SER A 207 -6.31 7.10 -10.00
C SER A 207 -6.86 7.07 -8.57
N MET A 208 -6.00 6.87 -7.57
CA MET A 208 -6.40 6.79 -6.16
C MET A 208 -6.78 8.18 -5.59
N ALA A 209 -7.98 8.28 -5.04
CA ALA A 209 -8.37 9.44 -4.23
C ALA A 209 -7.81 9.29 -2.82
N LYS A 210 -7.31 10.41 -2.27
CA LYS A 210 -6.73 10.47 -0.93
C LYS A 210 -6.84 11.88 -0.36
N GLY A 211 -6.53 12.03 0.94
CA GLY A 211 -6.43 13.33 1.59
C GLY A 211 -5.21 14.14 1.15
N SER A 212 -5.06 15.34 1.71
CA SER A 212 -3.93 16.24 1.42
C SER A 212 -2.56 15.65 1.80
N LEU A 213 -2.50 14.82 2.84
CA LEU A 213 -1.28 14.15 3.30
C LEU A 213 -0.95 12.89 2.46
N PRO A 214 0.34 12.54 2.28
CA PRO A 214 0.75 11.29 1.63
C PRO A 214 0.17 10.04 2.30
N CYS A 215 0.06 8.95 1.54
CA CYS A 215 -0.33 7.62 2.03
C CYS A 215 -1.68 7.60 2.78
N THR A 216 -2.63 8.45 2.36
CA THR A 216 -4.00 8.51 2.91
C THR A 216 -5.04 7.89 1.97
N GLY A 217 -4.61 7.27 0.88
CA GLY A 217 -5.47 6.49 -0.01
C GLY A 217 -5.83 5.14 0.63
N GLY A 218 -7.05 4.66 0.41
CA GLY A 218 -7.50 3.37 0.94
C GLY A 218 -8.30 2.59 -0.09
N SER A 219 -9.51 3.06 -0.40
CA SER A 219 -10.41 2.46 -1.38
C SER A 219 -10.98 3.44 -2.40
N GLN A 220 -11.01 4.73 -2.07
CA GLN A 220 -11.56 5.74 -2.95
C GLN A 220 -10.67 5.93 -4.17
N PHE A 221 -11.30 6.08 -5.32
CA PHE A 221 -10.64 6.31 -6.60
C PHE A 221 -11.42 7.33 -7.42
N PHE A 222 -10.79 7.88 -8.44
CA PHE A 222 -11.43 8.74 -9.42
C PHE A 222 -11.04 8.37 -10.85
N ILE A 223 -11.88 8.77 -11.79
CA ILE A 223 -11.62 8.73 -13.23
C ILE A 223 -11.55 10.18 -13.71
N THR A 224 -10.50 10.53 -14.45
CA THR A 224 -10.37 11.88 -15.00
C THR A 224 -11.37 12.13 -16.13
N LEU A 225 -11.95 13.32 -16.13
CA LEU A 225 -12.82 13.85 -17.18
C LEU A 225 -12.11 14.89 -18.05
N GLU A 226 -10.92 15.34 -17.64
CA GLU A 226 -9.97 16.16 -18.42
C GLU A 226 -8.52 15.90 -17.96
N ALA A 227 -7.54 16.42 -18.70
CA ALA A 227 -6.14 16.40 -18.28
C ALA A 227 -5.94 17.13 -16.94
N ALA A 228 -5.23 16.50 -16.00
CA ALA A 228 -5.07 16.99 -14.63
C ALA A 228 -3.64 16.84 -14.10
N ALA A 229 -2.62 17.19 -14.91
CA ALA A 229 -1.19 17.05 -14.60
C ALA A 229 -0.73 17.71 -13.27
N PHE A 230 -1.54 18.61 -12.68
CA PHE A 230 -1.30 19.12 -11.33
C PHE A 230 -1.49 18.07 -10.21
N LEU A 231 -2.08 16.92 -10.52
CA LEU A 231 -2.22 15.73 -9.67
C LEU A 231 -1.09 14.70 -9.86
N ASP A 232 -0.20 14.88 -10.86
CA ASP A 232 0.92 13.98 -11.10
C ASP A 232 1.87 13.94 -9.90
N ASP A 233 2.29 12.72 -9.55
CA ASP A 233 3.07 12.39 -8.35
C ASP A 233 2.45 12.99 -7.06
N LYS A 234 1.11 13.00 -7.01
CA LYS A 234 0.27 13.24 -5.83
C LYS A 234 -0.86 12.22 -5.69
N HIS A 235 -1.29 11.58 -6.77
CA HIS A 235 -2.29 10.52 -6.77
C HIS A 235 -1.78 9.34 -7.61
N SER A 236 -1.84 8.13 -7.05
CA SER A 236 -1.40 6.91 -7.75
C SER A 236 -2.34 6.61 -8.91
N VAL A 237 -1.91 6.93 -10.14
CA VAL A 237 -2.57 6.42 -11.36
C VAL A 237 -2.27 4.92 -11.45
N PHE A 238 -3.30 4.10 -11.64
CA PHE A 238 -3.17 2.63 -11.64
C PHE A 238 -3.95 1.94 -12.77
N GLY A 239 -4.52 2.72 -13.70
CA GLY A 239 -5.23 2.21 -14.86
C GLY A 239 -5.79 3.29 -15.78
N GLU A 240 -6.54 2.85 -16.78
CA GLU A 240 -7.18 3.69 -17.80
C GLU A 240 -8.49 3.06 -18.28
N VAL A 241 -9.59 3.81 -18.39
CA VAL A 241 -10.80 3.34 -19.09
C VAL A 241 -10.49 3.22 -20.58
N ILE A 242 -10.57 2.01 -21.12
CA ILE A 242 -10.23 1.69 -22.52
C ILE A 242 -11.47 1.44 -23.39
N ASP A 243 -12.59 1.02 -22.80
CA ASP A 243 -13.86 0.76 -23.49
C ASP A 243 -15.03 1.29 -22.65
N GLY A 244 -16.16 1.58 -23.29
CA GLY A 244 -17.30 2.29 -22.67
C GLY A 244 -17.05 3.78 -22.43
N LYS A 245 -16.07 4.39 -23.12
CA LYS A 245 -15.65 5.80 -22.95
C LYS A 245 -16.81 6.81 -23.03
N ALA A 246 -17.82 6.55 -23.86
CA ALA A 246 -19.03 7.37 -23.97
C ALA A 246 -19.79 7.53 -22.62
N ILE A 247 -19.76 6.53 -21.73
CA ILE A 247 -20.33 6.64 -20.39
C ILE A 247 -19.58 7.71 -19.58
N ILE A 248 -18.25 7.69 -19.66
CA ILE A 248 -17.37 8.66 -18.97
C ILE A 248 -17.53 10.06 -19.57
N ASP A 249 -17.61 10.18 -20.90
CA ASP A 249 -17.83 11.46 -21.58
C ASP A 249 -19.18 12.08 -21.21
N ASN A 250 -20.24 11.28 -21.04
CA ASN A 250 -21.53 11.82 -20.63
C ASN A 250 -21.48 12.50 -19.25
N PHE A 251 -20.57 12.10 -18.35
CA PHE A 251 -20.36 12.76 -17.06
C PHE A 251 -19.76 14.19 -17.18
N THR A 252 -19.28 14.62 -18.36
CA THR A 252 -18.92 16.03 -18.57
C THR A 252 -20.13 16.94 -18.75
N ASN A 253 -21.33 16.40 -18.97
CA ASN A 253 -22.53 17.17 -19.28
C ASN A 253 -23.39 17.44 -18.02
N PRO A 254 -23.46 18.69 -17.52
CA PRO A 254 -24.24 19.03 -16.33
C PRO A 254 -25.76 18.94 -16.53
N ALA A 255 -26.26 18.89 -17.77
CA ALA A 255 -27.68 18.65 -18.04
C ALA A 255 -28.07 17.17 -17.88
N LEU A 256 -27.13 16.23 -18.12
CA LEU A 256 -27.35 14.79 -17.91
C LEU A 256 -27.08 14.38 -16.45
N PHE A 257 -26.03 14.96 -15.85
CA PHE A 257 -25.62 14.67 -14.47
C PHE A 257 -25.52 15.95 -13.65
N PRO A 258 -26.66 16.58 -13.30
CA PRO A 258 -26.67 17.76 -12.44
C PRO A 258 -26.14 17.41 -11.05
N THR A 259 -25.44 18.37 -10.44
CA THR A 259 -24.80 18.20 -9.12
C THR A 259 -25.16 19.34 -8.15
N SER A 260 -25.21 19.02 -6.85
CA SER A 260 -25.23 20.01 -5.77
C SER A 260 -24.05 19.75 -4.83
N SER A 261 -23.25 20.79 -4.53
CA SER A 261 -22.00 20.68 -3.77
C SER A 261 -21.09 19.55 -4.25
N GLU A 262 -20.86 19.50 -5.58
CA GLU A 262 -20.09 18.46 -6.28
C GLU A 262 -20.68 17.03 -6.18
N LYS A 263 -21.88 16.83 -5.61
CA LYS A 263 -22.53 15.50 -5.53
C LYS A 263 -23.61 15.36 -6.60
N PRO A 264 -23.69 14.24 -7.36
CA PRO A 264 -24.81 13.98 -8.27
C PRO A 264 -26.17 14.04 -7.57
N LEU A 265 -27.15 14.75 -8.17
CA LEU A 265 -28.50 14.85 -7.60
C LEU A 265 -29.22 13.50 -7.59
N THR A 266 -29.11 12.76 -8.69
CA THR A 266 -29.53 11.35 -8.77
C THR A 266 -28.28 10.48 -8.55
N PRO A 267 -28.28 9.55 -7.58
CA PRO A 267 -27.10 8.72 -7.30
C PRO A 267 -26.63 7.94 -8.53
N ILE A 268 -25.34 8.04 -8.82
CA ILE A 268 -24.65 7.18 -9.79
C ILE A 268 -24.01 6.03 -8.99
N THR A 269 -24.43 4.81 -9.24
CA THR A 269 -24.04 3.61 -8.47
C THR A 269 -23.17 2.70 -9.32
N MET A 270 -22.14 2.09 -8.71
CA MET A 270 -21.46 0.92 -9.26
C MET A 270 -22.30 -0.29 -8.88
N ASP A 271 -23.08 -0.81 -9.82
CA ASP A 271 -23.93 -1.99 -9.59
C ASP A 271 -23.05 -3.23 -9.36
N SER A 272 -21.92 -3.32 -10.08
CA SER A 272 -20.84 -4.29 -9.84
C SER A 272 -19.49 -3.84 -10.37
N VAL A 273 -18.40 -4.36 -9.78
CA VAL A 273 -17.02 -4.21 -10.29
C VAL A 273 -16.37 -5.58 -10.46
N VAL A 274 -16.34 -6.09 -11.69
CA VAL A 274 -15.82 -7.43 -12.02
C VAL A 274 -14.39 -7.36 -12.51
N ILE A 275 -13.48 -8.13 -11.91
CA ILE A 275 -12.08 -8.23 -12.36
C ILE A 275 -11.92 -9.41 -13.31
N SER A 276 -11.24 -9.21 -14.44
CA SER A 276 -11.02 -10.23 -15.46
C SER A 276 -9.65 -10.10 -16.14
N GLY A 277 -9.31 -11.08 -17.00
CA GLY A 277 -8.13 -11.03 -17.87
C GLY A 277 -7.05 -12.10 -17.57
N PRO A 278 -6.19 -12.43 -18.56
CA PRO A 278 -5.29 -13.59 -18.50
C PRO A 278 -4.26 -13.57 -17.35
N ASP A 279 -3.76 -12.39 -16.95
CA ASP A 279 -2.73 -12.30 -15.91
C ASP A 279 -3.30 -12.32 -14.47
N LEU A 280 -4.62 -12.27 -14.30
CA LEU A 280 -5.26 -12.20 -12.98
C LEU A 280 -4.88 -13.39 -12.09
N ALA A 281 -4.83 -14.60 -12.65
CA ALA A 281 -4.50 -15.82 -11.90
C ALA A 281 -3.02 -15.92 -11.50
N ALA A 282 -2.14 -15.18 -12.19
CA ALA A 282 -0.70 -15.14 -11.89
C ALA A 282 -0.33 -13.99 -10.93
N PHE A 283 -1.25 -13.05 -10.67
CA PHE A 283 -1.00 -11.87 -9.86
C PHE A 283 -1.32 -12.14 -8.38
N ASP A 284 -0.28 -12.48 -7.61
CA ASP A 284 -0.38 -12.78 -6.17
C ASP A 284 -0.74 -11.53 -5.34
N LEU A 285 -2.04 -11.38 -5.06
CA LEU A 285 -2.61 -10.30 -4.22
C LEU A 285 -2.17 -10.33 -2.75
N GLN A 286 -1.57 -11.44 -2.29
CA GLN A 286 -1.11 -11.65 -0.91
C GLN A 286 0.41 -11.55 -0.77
N SER A 287 1.12 -11.27 -1.87
CA SER A 287 2.59 -11.20 -1.88
C SER A 287 3.10 -10.17 -0.84
N PRO A 288 3.96 -10.56 0.11
CA PRO A 288 4.49 -9.63 1.12
C PRO A 288 5.28 -8.45 0.52
N ALA A 289 5.80 -8.60 -0.71
CA ALA A 289 6.48 -7.54 -1.45
C ALA A 289 5.56 -6.36 -1.80
N LEU A 290 4.24 -6.55 -1.81
CA LEU A 290 3.26 -5.48 -1.96
C LEU A 290 3.15 -4.60 -0.71
N MET A 291 3.67 -5.06 0.44
CA MET A 291 3.60 -4.42 1.77
C MET A 291 2.23 -3.81 2.10
N LEU A 292 1.16 -4.47 1.65
CA LEU A 292 -0.21 -4.08 1.93
C LEU A 292 -0.56 -4.48 3.37
N PRO A 293 -1.38 -3.69 4.09
CA PRO A 293 -1.80 -4.08 5.42
C PRO A 293 -2.64 -5.35 5.38
N SER A 294 -2.60 -6.11 6.46
CA SER A 294 -3.57 -7.19 6.73
C SER A 294 -4.59 -6.74 7.77
N VAL A 295 -5.75 -7.40 7.80
CA VAL A 295 -6.84 -7.10 8.73
C VAL A 295 -7.25 -8.40 9.43
N SER A 296 -7.38 -8.36 10.75
CA SER A 296 -7.75 -9.53 11.56
C SER A 296 -8.57 -9.12 12.78
N GLY A 297 -9.24 -10.06 13.45
CA GLY A 297 -9.87 -9.77 14.75
C GLY A 297 -8.83 -9.44 15.82
N THR A 298 -9.21 -8.65 16.83
CA THR A 298 -8.44 -8.52 18.09
C THR A 298 -9.01 -9.48 19.14
N SER A 299 -8.17 -10.32 19.74
CA SER A 299 -8.55 -11.09 20.94
C SER A 299 -8.66 -10.14 22.14
N LEU A 300 -9.88 -9.94 22.65
CA LEU A 300 -10.18 -9.06 23.78
C LEU A 300 -10.50 -9.88 25.04
N THR A 301 -9.93 -9.49 26.18
CA THR A 301 -10.33 -9.95 27.51
C THR A 301 -11.10 -8.82 28.20
N PRO A 302 -12.45 -8.87 28.24
CA PRO A 302 -13.26 -7.85 28.89
C PRO A 302 -13.30 -8.02 30.43
N SER A 303 -13.37 -6.90 31.14
CA SER A 303 -13.58 -6.83 32.59
C SER A 303 -14.45 -5.62 32.92
N ARG A 304 -15.36 -5.74 33.90
CA ARG A 304 -16.24 -4.65 34.34
C ARG A 304 -16.04 -4.36 35.82
N ASN A 305 -15.81 -3.10 36.16
CA ASN A 305 -15.87 -2.61 37.53
C ASN A 305 -17.11 -1.73 37.71
N SER A 306 -18.18 -2.33 38.23
CA SER A 306 -19.47 -1.66 38.46
C SER A 306 -19.37 -0.52 39.48
N ALA A 307 -18.52 -0.64 40.51
CA ALA A 307 -18.36 0.39 41.53
C ALA A 307 -17.70 1.66 40.97
N ALA A 308 -16.72 1.51 40.08
CA ALA A 308 -16.09 2.61 39.36
C ALA A 308 -16.86 3.05 38.10
N SER A 309 -17.96 2.37 37.73
CA SER A 309 -18.65 2.54 36.45
C SER A 309 -17.71 2.48 35.23
N THR A 310 -16.83 1.48 35.18
CA THR A 310 -15.87 1.29 34.07
C THR A 310 -15.98 -0.09 33.42
N PHE A 311 -15.62 -0.16 32.15
CA PHE A 311 -15.42 -1.38 31.39
C PHE A 311 -14.04 -1.35 30.76
N THR A 312 -13.22 -2.37 30.99
CA THR A 312 -11.86 -2.47 30.46
C THR A 312 -11.78 -3.62 29.48
N VAL A 313 -11.14 -3.41 28.34
CA VAL A 313 -10.70 -4.48 27.43
C VAL A 313 -9.19 -4.59 27.47
N THR A 314 -8.69 -5.78 27.75
CA THR A 314 -7.25 -6.09 27.72
C THR A 314 -6.93 -6.85 26.44
N PHE A 315 -5.90 -6.44 25.72
CA PHE A 315 -5.47 -7.10 24.48
C PHE A 315 -3.97 -6.94 24.25
N ASN A 316 -3.42 -7.73 23.32
CA ASN A 316 -2.02 -7.61 22.91
C ASN A 316 -1.93 -6.65 21.72
N ARG A 317 -1.10 -5.62 21.84
CA ARG A 317 -0.74 -4.72 20.73
C ARG A 317 0.46 -5.29 19.98
N GLY A 318 0.43 -5.24 18.65
CA GLY A 318 1.56 -5.64 17.81
C GLY A 318 2.44 -4.45 17.43
N PHE A 319 3.61 -4.73 16.89
CA PHE A 319 4.43 -3.70 16.24
C PHE A 319 3.75 -3.24 14.95
N GLN A 320 3.59 -1.92 14.78
CA GLN A 320 2.88 -1.31 13.65
C GLN A 320 1.44 -1.80 13.45
N THR A 321 0.66 -1.91 14.54
CA THR A 321 -0.76 -2.29 14.47
C THR A 321 -1.71 -1.17 14.87
N GLU A 322 -2.86 -1.09 14.21
CA GLU A 322 -3.99 -0.27 14.67
C GLU A 322 -5.10 -1.19 15.19
N HIS A 323 -5.67 -0.86 16.34
CA HIS A 323 -6.87 -1.54 16.85
C HIS A 323 -8.02 -0.54 16.86
N LEU A 324 -9.01 -0.77 16.01
CA LEU A 324 -10.25 -0.01 16.03
C LEU A 324 -11.12 -0.58 17.14
N LEU A 325 -11.70 0.28 17.98
CA LEU A 325 -12.60 -0.08 19.06
C LEU A 325 -13.97 0.55 18.82
N SER A 326 -14.99 -0.28 18.69
CA SER A 326 -16.39 0.15 18.58
C SER A 326 -17.21 -0.42 19.73
N THR A 327 -18.23 0.31 20.17
CA THR A 327 -19.06 -0.07 21.32
C THR A 327 -20.55 -0.07 20.98
N SER A 328 -21.35 -0.80 21.76
CA SER A 328 -22.82 -0.83 21.65
C SER A 328 -23.47 -1.16 23.00
N LEU A 329 -24.73 -0.77 23.17
CA LEU A 329 -25.57 -1.15 24.31
C LEU A 329 -26.57 -2.27 23.98
N ASN A 330 -26.82 -2.53 22.69
CA ASN A 330 -27.91 -3.39 22.22
C ASN A 330 -27.56 -4.31 21.02
N LEU A 331 -26.28 -4.39 20.60
CA LEU A 331 -25.79 -5.12 19.41
C LEU A 331 -26.28 -4.61 18.04
N GLU A 332 -27.29 -3.75 18.00
CA GLU A 332 -27.83 -3.15 16.77
C GLU A 332 -27.16 -1.79 16.48
N SER A 333 -27.17 -0.91 17.49
CA SER A 333 -26.65 0.46 17.40
C SER A 333 -25.20 0.48 17.87
N TRP A 334 -24.26 0.48 16.93
CA TRP A 334 -22.82 0.58 17.19
C TRP A 334 -22.32 2.00 17.00
N THR A 335 -21.29 2.36 17.77
CA THR A 335 -20.57 3.62 17.65
C THR A 335 -19.07 3.34 17.63
N PHE A 336 -18.35 3.91 16.66
CA PHE A 336 -16.89 3.94 16.71
C PHE A 336 -16.45 4.75 17.93
N SER A 337 -15.55 4.19 18.75
CA SER A 337 -15.12 4.83 19.99
C SER A 337 -13.71 5.41 19.87
N GLN A 338 -12.72 4.59 19.54
CA GLN A 338 -11.30 4.98 19.50
C GLN A 338 -10.51 4.10 18.52
N ARG A 339 -9.39 4.62 18.02
CA ARG A 339 -8.32 3.87 17.35
C ARG A 339 -7.09 3.87 18.26
N VAL A 340 -6.54 2.70 18.55
CA VAL A 340 -5.28 2.53 19.30
C VAL A 340 -4.19 2.14 18.31
N ARG A 341 -3.29 3.07 17.99
CA ARG A 341 -2.17 2.86 17.06
C ARG A 341 -0.89 2.53 17.81
N SER A 342 -0.18 1.50 17.38
CA SER A 342 0.85 0.79 18.14
C SER A 342 2.21 0.75 17.42
N ARG A 343 3.20 1.48 17.92
CA ARG A 343 4.58 1.56 17.41
C ARG A 343 5.57 0.64 18.16
N ASP A 344 5.08 -0.17 19.10
CA ASP A 344 5.78 -1.18 19.89
C ASP A 344 4.90 -2.43 20.05
N ALA A 345 5.49 -3.60 20.30
CA ALA A 345 4.72 -4.78 20.66
C ALA A 345 4.60 -4.85 22.20
N ALA A 346 3.37 -4.95 22.71
CA ALA A 346 3.11 -5.00 24.15
C ALA A 346 1.94 -5.94 24.46
N SER A 347 2.16 -6.91 25.35
CA SER A 347 1.12 -7.81 25.87
C SER A 347 0.32 -7.16 27.00
N GLY A 348 -0.96 -7.50 27.11
CA GLY A 348 -1.78 -7.09 28.26
C GLY A 348 -2.09 -5.59 28.32
N PHE A 349 -2.11 -4.90 27.17
CA PHE A 349 -2.53 -3.50 27.10
C PHE A 349 -4.01 -3.38 27.47
N ALA A 350 -4.30 -2.60 28.50
CA ALA A 350 -5.65 -2.38 29.00
C ALA A 350 -6.19 -1.02 28.52
N PHE A 351 -7.33 -1.05 27.83
CA PHE A 351 -8.09 0.15 27.46
C PHE A 351 -9.39 0.22 28.26
N THR A 352 -9.62 1.33 28.98
CA THR A 352 -10.78 1.50 29.87
C THR A 352 -11.76 2.53 29.34
N PHE A 353 -13.00 2.09 29.10
CA PHE A 353 -14.16 2.93 28.83
C PHE A 353 -14.76 3.41 30.17
N PRO A 354 -14.81 4.73 30.44
CA PRO A 354 -15.48 5.28 31.61
C PRO A 354 -17.01 5.41 31.40
N GLY A 355 -17.76 5.56 32.49
CA GLY A 355 -19.20 5.86 32.45
C GLY A 355 -20.12 4.67 32.12
N VAL A 356 -19.63 3.43 32.21
CA VAL A 356 -20.38 2.21 31.83
C VAL A 356 -21.29 1.73 32.97
N THR A 357 -22.40 2.44 33.15
CA THR A 357 -23.44 2.14 34.16
C THR A 357 -24.41 1.03 33.70
N SER A 358 -24.67 0.93 32.39
CA SER A 358 -25.55 -0.10 31.79
C SER A 358 -25.16 -1.53 32.18
N GLN A 359 -26.17 -2.40 32.36
CA GLN A 359 -25.95 -3.84 32.54
C GLN A 359 -25.41 -4.52 31.26
N ARG A 360 -25.71 -3.96 30.09
CA ARG A 360 -25.24 -4.46 28.78
C ARG A 360 -24.27 -3.46 28.16
N PHE A 361 -23.07 -3.93 27.83
CA PHE A 361 -22.06 -3.17 27.12
C PHE A 361 -21.25 -4.12 26.26
N PHE A 362 -21.22 -3.86 24.96
CA PHE A 362 -20.56 -4.68 23.95
C PHE A 362 -19.39 -3.90 23.36
N VAL A 363 -18.29 -4.59 23.09
CA VAL A 363 -17.12 -4.04 22.42
C VAL A 363 -16.75 -4.95 21.25
N SER A 364 -16.43 -4.33 20.11
CA SER A 364 -15.95 -4.98 18.89
C SER A 364 -14.60 -4.39 18.54
N SER A 365 -13.70 -5.21 18.00
CA SER A 365 -12.40 -4.73 17.55
C SER A 365 -11.83 -5.47 16.35
N ALA A 366 -11.45 -4.68 15.35
CA ALA A 366 -10.61 -5.10 14.24
C ALA A 366 -9.19 -4.55 14.44
N ARG A 367 -8.20 -5.39 14.14
CA ARG A 367 -6.80 -5.05 14.01
C ARG A 367 -6.49 -4.81 12.54
N VAL A 368 -5.75 -3.74 12.25
CA VAL A 368 -4.99 -3.56 11.01
C VAL A 368 -3.53 -3.77 11.35
N ASP A 369 -2.82 -4.57 10.56
CA ASP A 369 -1.38 -4.82 10.72
C ASP A 369 -0.61 -4.25 9.55
N TYR A 370 0.31 -3.33 9.84
CA TYR A 370 1.19 -2.69 8.87
C TYR A 370 2.65 -3.20 8.98
N GLY A 371 2.94 -4.25 9.75
CA GLY A 371 4.30 -4.73 10.03
C GLY A 371 5.10 -5.26 8.83
N LEU A 372 4.53 -5.27 7.61
CA LEU A 372 5.27 -5.43 6.36
C LEU A 372 5.94 -4.14 5.87
N LEU A 373 5.56 -2.98 6.40
CA LEU A 373 6.22 -1.71 6.10
C LEU A 373 7.64 -1.72 6.70
N PRO A 374 8.65 -1.25 5.96
CA PRO A 374 10.00 -1.16 6.49
C PRO A 374 10.06 -0.09 7.57
N ASN A 375 10.83 -0.37 8.62
CA ASN A 375 11.24 0.67 9.55
C ASN A 375 12.12 1.71 8.82
N PRO A 376 12.05 2.99 9.20
CA PRO A 376 13.07 3.94 8.79
C PRO A 376 14.44 3.49 9.29
N ALA A 377 15.49 3.79 8.51
CA ALA A 377 16.83 3.43 8.91
C ALA A 377 17.20 4.14 10.24
N ALA A 378 17.79 3.39 11.17
CA ALA A 378 18.03 3.86 12.55
C ALA A 378 18.97 5.08 12.63
N ASN A 379 19.78 5.32 11.60
CA ASN A 379 20.62 6.51 11.46
C ASN A 379 20.62 6.99 10.00
N LEU A 380 19.58 7.74 9.64
CA LEU A 380 19.39 8.31 8.30
C LEU A 380 20.33 9.49 8.00
N LEU A 381 20.88 10.15 9.04
CA LEU A 381 21.69 11.38 8.89
C LEU A 381 22.98 11.37 9.76
N PRO A 382 23.85 10.35 9.69
CA PRO A 382 25.21 10.46 10.22
C PRO A 382 26.00 11.59 9.52
N ALA A 383 27.11 12.00 10.14
CA ALA A 383 27.96 13.07 9.63
C ALA A 383 28.38 12.81 8.16
N GLY A 384 28.24 13.84 7.31
CA GLY A 384 28.56 13.79 5.89
C GLY A 384 27.44 13.28 4.97
N LYS A 385 26.36 12.65 5.50
CA LYS A 385 25.24 12.22 4.66
C LYS A 385 24.49 13.41 4.07
N GLN A 386 24.08 13.23 2.82
CA GLN A 386 23.39 14.24 2.04
C GLN A 386 21.91 13.91 1.85
N PHE A 387 21.08 14.94 1.97
CA PHE A 387 19.64 14.89 1.73
C PHE A 387 19.29 15.93 0.69
N ALA A 388 18.95 15.49 -0.53
CA ALA A 388 18.70 16.34 -1.68
C ALA A 388 17.20 16.43 -2.00
N LEU A 389 16.64 17.63 -1.84
CA LEU A 389 15.29 17.98 -2.29
C LEU A 389 15.37 18.59 -3.69
N SER A 390 14.65 18.05 -4.67
CA SER A 390 14.56 18.64 -6.01
C SER A 390 13.20 19.29 -6.27
N ASP A 391 13.19 20.36 -7.06
CA ASP A 391 11.97 20.96 -7.58
C ASP A 391 11.65 20.49 -9.02
N ARG A 392 10.45 20.82 -9.50
CA ARG A 392 9.98 20.47 -10.84
C ARG A 392 10.79 21.11 -11.98
N SER A 393 11.64 22.09 -11.68
CA SER A 393 12.53 22.75 -12.63
C SER A 393 13.93 22.11 -12.66
N GLY A 394 14.18 21.10 -11.82
CA GLY A 394 15.49 20.46 -11.67
C GLY A 394 16.44 21.20 -10.73
N ASN A 395 15.96 22.19 -9.97
CA ASN A 395 16.77 22.85 -8.94
C ASN A 395 16.85 21.94 -7.70
N THR A 396 17.98 21.94 -6.99
CA THR A 396 18.20 21.07 -5.83
C THR A 396 18.65 21.86 -4.61
N LEU A 397 17.99 21.63 -3.47
CA LEU A 397 18.46 21.97 -2.14
C LEU A 397 19.08 20.74 -1.49
N THR A 398 20.39 20.77 -1.30
CA THR A 398 21.14 19.71 -0.63
C THR A 398 21.44 20.12 0.81
N LEU A 399 21.02 19.29 1.76
CA LEU A 399 21.39 19.38 3.17
C LEU A 399 22.49 18.36 3.47
N VAL A 400 23.49 18.72 4.25
CA VAL A 400 24.58 17.83 4.66
C VAL A 400 24.63 17.77 6.18
N SER A 401 24.34 16.59 6.76
CA SER A 401 24.30 16.41 8.22
C SER A 401 25.70 16.50 8.84
N ASN A 402 25.80 17.08 10.03
CA ASN A 402 26.99 16.96 10.89
C ASN A 402 26.91 15.78 11.89
N GLY A 403 25.83 15.00 11.88
CA GLY A 403 25.58 13.90 12.83
C GLY A 403 25.17 14.33 14.25
N ALA A 404 25.10 15.64 14.51
CA ALA A 404 24.80 16.24 15.83
C ALA A 404 23.56 17.14 15.79
N GLY A 405 22.58 16.82 14.94
CA GLY A 405 21.32 17.56 14.84
C GLY A 405 21.39 18.90 14.12
N SER A 406 22.44 19.12 13.32
CA SER A 406 22.68 20.33 12.50
C SER A 406 23.48 19.92 11.24
N GLY A 407 24.11 20.87 10.56
CA GLY A 407 24.78 20.64 9.28
C GLY A 407 24.87 21.91 8.42
N THR A 408 25.09 21.72 7.12
CA THR A 408 25.09 22.79 6.12
C THR A 408 24.00 22.58 5.08
N TRP A 409 23.68 23.63 4.34
CA TRP A 409 22.78 23.57 3.19
C TRP A 409 23.38 24.31 1.99
N ASN A 410 23.07 23.85 0.79
CA ASN A 410 23.44 24.49 -0.48
C ASN A 410 22.29 24.36 -1.48
N HIS A 411 22.00 25.43 -2.23
CA HIS A 411 20.95 25.45 -3.24
C HIS A 411 21.55 25.63 -4.64
N SER A 412 21.11 24.84 -5.63
CA SER A 412 21.69 24.80 -6.98
C SER A 412 21.71 26.16 -7.70
N ASN A 413 20.72 27.02 -7.41
CA ASN A 413 20.61 28.37 -7.98
C ASN A 413 21.37 29.44 -7.17
N GLY A 414 22.31 29.01 -6.33
CA GLY A 414 23.06 29.87 -5.41
C GLY A 414 22.40 29.99 -4.04
N GLY A 415 23.24 30.35 -3.06
CA GLY A 415 22.88 30.37 -1.65
C GLY A 415 23.35 29.11 -0.92
N SER A 416 24.07 29.31 0.18
CA SER A 416 24.55 28.26 1.06
C SER A 416 24.64 28.78 2.50
N GLY A 417 24.49 27.91 3.48
CA GLY A 417 24.58 28.29 4.89
C GLY A 417 24.58 27.12 5.85
N SER A 418 24.19 27.39 7.09
CA SER A 418 24.18 26.43 8.19
C SER A 418 22.74 26.07 8.59
N LEU A 419 22.56 24.84 9.04
CA LEU A 419 21.29 24.38 9.60
C LEU A 419 21.20 24.78 11.07
N THR A 420 20.18 25.55 11.45
CA THR A 420 19.88 25.84 12.87
C THR A 420 19.34 24.61 13.59
N SER A 421 18.74 23.68 12.85
CA SER A 421 18.36 22.35 13.31
C SER A 421 18.30 21.37 12.13
N LEU A 422 18.50 20.09 12.41
CA LEU A 422 18.26 18.97 11.51
C LEU A 422 17.84 17.77 12.35
N ALA A 423 16.56 17.42 12.33
CA ALA A 423 15.98 16.40 13.18
C ALA A 423 15.19 15.37 12.37
N ILE A 424 15.17 14.15 12.88
CA ILE A 424 14.31 13.09 12.38
C ILE A 424 13.43 12.63 13.54
N THR A 425 12.13 12.74 13.36
CA THR A 425 11.13 12.23 14.30
C THR A 425 10.20 11.27 13.56
N ASP A 426 9.33 10.58 14.29
CA ASP A 426 8.08 10.12 13.65
C ASP A 426 7.12 11.30 13.47
N SER A 427 6.06 11.11 12.69
CA SER A 427 5.09 12.17 12.40
C SER A 427 4.19 12.55 13.57
N THR A 428 4.26 11.83 14.71
CA THR A 428 3.37 11.99 15.87
C THR A 428 4.08 12.46 17.15
N GLY A 429 5.41 12.39 17.21
CA GLY A 429 6.22 12.72 18.38
C GLY A 429 6.14 11.68 19.51
N THR A 430 5.70 10.44 19.22
CA THR A 430 5.27 9.47 20.25
C THR A 430 5.94 8.11 20.14
N THR A 431 6.69 7.75 21.19
CA THR A 431 7.17 6.38 21.40
C THR A 431 6.11 5.52 22.07
N GLY A 432 5.93 4.28 21.61
CA GLY A 432 4.94 3.36 22.16
C GLY A 432 3.64 3.38 21.35
N PHE A 433 2.56 3.97 21.88
CA PHE A 433 1.24 3.97 21.23
C PHE A 433 0.57 5.33 21.26
N VAL A 434 -0.50 5.47 20.45
CA VAL A 434 -1.36 6.65 20.37
C VAL A 434 -2.82 6.20 20.44
N VAL A 435 -3.68 6.98 21.12
CA VAL A 435 -5.13 6.77 21.17
C VAL A 435 -5.82 7.96 20.54
N GLU A 436 -6.69 7.73 19.56
CA GLU A 436 -7.33 8.77 18.75
C GLU A 436 -8.84 8.51 18.58
N SER A 437 -9.64 9.56 18.73
CA SER A 437 -11.09 9.56 18.45
C SER A 437 -11.42 9.72 16.97
N ALA A 438 -10.41 9.82 16.10
CA ALA A 438 -10.59 9.88 14.66
C ALA A 438 -10.97 8.48 14.10
N SER A 439 -12.12 8.40 13.44
CA SER A 439 -12.58 7.18 12.77
C SER A 439 -11.79 6.88 11.50
N ASN A 440 -11.29 7.92 10.83
CA ASN A 440 -10.51 7.80 9.60
C ASN A 440 -9.24 6.97 9.84
N ALA A 441 -8.84 6.20 8.84
CA ALA A 441 -7.56 5.51 8.87
C ALA A 441 -6.43 6.49 8.57
N HIS A 442 -5.32 6.34 9.28
CA HIS A 442 -4.10 7.10 9.07
C HIS A 442 -2.98 6.14 8.73
N PHE A 443 -1.99 6.60 7.98
CA PHE A 443 -0.80 5.79 7.77
C PHE A 443 -0.04 5.64 9.10
N PHE A 444 0.70 4.53 9.26
CA PHE A 444 1.61 4.41 10.40
C PHE A 444 2.62 5.58 10.39
N PRO A 445 3.05 6.12 11.55
CA PRO A 445 3.75 7.40 11.59
C PRO A 445 4.92 7.45 10.60
N LEU A 446 4.76 8.30 9.58
CA LEU A 446 5.80 8.54 8.60
C LEU A 446 7.01 9.11 9.32
N THR A 447 8.19 8.89 8.73
CA THR A 447 9.37 9.60 9.20
C THR A 447 9.22 11.07 8.85
N ARG A 448 9.63 11.95 9.75
CA ARG A 448 9.52 13.38 9.59
C ARG A 448 10.92 13.97 9.66
N ILE A 449 11.43 14.46 8.53
CA ILE A 449 12.72 15.16 8.46
C ILE A 449 12.43 16.65 8.55
N VAL A 450 12.90 17.29 9.62
CA VAL A 450 12.73 18.74 9.87
C VAL A 450 14.09 19.39 9.85
N ALA A 451 14.25 20.49 9.12
CA ALA A 451 15.48 21.28 9.15
C ALA A 451 15.18 22.77 9.14
N GLY A 452 15.83 23.53 10.01
CA GLY A 452 15.79 25.00 10.04
C GLY A 452 17.03 25.59 9.39
N PHE A 453 16.89 26.74 8.71
CA PHE A 453 17.99 27.44 8.04
C PHE A 453 18.40 28.69 8.83
N ASN A 454 19.70 28.99 8.85
CA ASN A 454 20.23 30.21 9.46
C ASN A 454 19.96 31.49 8.64
N ALA A 455 19.65 31.33 7.36
CA ALA A 455 19.32 32.38 6.40
C ALA A 455 18.34 31.82 5.35
N PRO A 456 17.58 32.67 4.63
CA PRO A 456 16.65 32.20 3.61
C PRO A 456 17.34 31.38 2.51
N ALA A 457 16.84 30.17 2.26
CA ALA A 457 17.37 29.23 1.30
C ALA A 457 16.60 29.27 -0.03
N GLY A 458 17.34 29.35 -1.14
CA GLY A 458 16.81 29.32 -2.51
C GLY A 458 15.91 30.51 -2.90
N PRO A 459 15.38 30.52 -4.12
CA PRO A 459 14.56 31.62 -4.64
C PRO A 459 13.21 31.78 -3.91
N GLY A 460 12.78 30.78 -3.14
CA GLY A 460 11.57 30.84 -2.32
C GLY A 460 11.76 31.46 -0.94
N ASN A 461 12.97 31.91 -0.57
CA ASN A 461 13.30 32.46 0.75
C ASN A 461 12.91 31.51 1.90
N TRP A 462 13.21 30.22 1.75
CA TRP A 462 12.79 29.19 2.71
C TRP A 462 13.55 29.33 4.03
N THR A 463 12.86 29.25 5.17
CA THR A 463 13.44 29.36 6.52
C THR A 463 13.44 28.01 7.27
N ALA A 464 12.59 27.07 6.87
CA ALA A 464 12.66 25.68 7.30
C ALA A 464 11.97 24.73 6.30
N ILE A 465 12.33 23.45 6.37
CA ILE A 465 11.64 22.34 5.70
C ILE A 465 11.05 21.36 6.73
N ASN A 466 10.00 20.66 6.30
CA ASN A 466 9.31 19.62 7.05
C ASN A 466 8.83 18.55 6.05
N VAL A 467 9.55 17.44 5.95
CA VAL A 467 9.34 16.39 4.95
C VAL A 467 8.75 15.16 5.62
N LEU A 468 7.55 14.74 5.19
CA LEU A 468 6.98 13.46 5.55
C LEU A 468 7.45 12.39 4.56
N ALA A 469 8.03 11.32 5.09
CA ALA A 469 8.85 10.32 4.40
C ALA A 469 8.33 8.90 4.66
N SER A 470 8.00 8.19 3.57
CA SER A 470 7.60 6.77 3.55
C SER A 470 8.71 5.94 2.91
N PHE A 471 9.16 4.88 3.60
CA PHE A 471 10.24 4.01 3.10
C PHE A 471 9.65 2.83 2.32
N HIS A 472 10.29 2.46 1.21
CA HIS A 472 9.85 1.35 0.35
C HIS A 472 10.77 0.13 0.44
N ALA A 473 11.94 0.26 1.07
CA ALA A 473 12.74 -0.85 1.60
C ALA A 473 13.67 -0.35 2.73
N PRO A 474 14.17 -1.22 3.63
CA PRO A 474 15.10 -0.82 4.70
C PRO A 474 16.46 -0.28 4.22
N SER A 475 16.84 -0.55 2.97
CA SER A 475 18.18 -0.34 2.42
C SER A 475 18.24 0.45 1.11
N SER A 476 17.10 0.78 0.49
CA SER A 476 17.09 1.32 -0.88
C SER A 476 17.48 2.81 -0.99
N GLY A 477 17.41 3.58 0.10
CA GLY A 477 17.55 5.05 0.06
C GLY A 477 16.41 5.78 -0.66
N TRP A 478 15.46 5.04 -1.24
CA TRP A 478 14.28 5.54 -1.91
C TRP A 478 13.14 5.75 -0.92
N VAL A 479 12.63 6.98 -0.92
CA VAL A 479 11.65 7.46 0.02
C VAL A 479 10.65 8.32 -0.74
N GLU A 480 9.38 7.95 -0.70
CA GLU A 480 8.31 8.77 -1.26
C GLU A 480 7.69 9.65 -0.17
N GLY A 481 7.22 10.84 -0.54
CA GLY A 481 6.81 11.80 0.46
C GLY A 481 6.46 13.17 -0.08
N SER A 482 5.98 14.04 0.81
CA SER A 482 5.72 15.45 0.50
C SER A 482 6.52 16.34 1.46
N ALA A 483 7.22 17.32 0.89
CA ALA A 483 7.78 18.42 1.66
C ALA A 483 6.72 19.51 1.91
N GLN A 484 6.60 19.94 3.15
CA GLN A 484 6.07 21.24 3.53
C GLN A 484 7.26 22.17 3.80
N ILE A 485 7.20 23.39 3.28
CA ILE A 485 8.27 24.38 3.38
C ILE A 485 7.68 25.66 3.94
N SER A 486 8.38 26.31 4.85
CA SER A 486 7.99 27.61 5.40
C SER A 486 9.00 28.68 4.99
N GLY A 487 8.51 29.83 4.52
CA GLY A 487 9.32 31.00 4.16
C GLY A 487 8.81 31.69 2.90
N GLY A 488 8.88 33.03 2.85
CA GLY A 488 8.47 33.84 1.69
C GLY A 488 6.94 34.06 1.54
N PRO A 489 6.50 35.15 0.86
CA PRO A 489 5.08 35.37 0.58
C PRO A 489 4.54 34.32 -0.43
N GLY A 490 3.52 33.56 -0.01
CA GLY A 490 2.77 32.66 -0.90
C GLY A 490 3.38 31.28 -1.19
N ALA A 491 4.48 30.89 -0.54
CA ALA A 491 5.15 29.62 -0.82
C ALA A 491 4.57 28.42 -0.03
N THR A 492 3.54 27.77 -0.57
CA THR A 492 3.25 26.34 -0.29
C THR A 492 3.77 25.47 -1.43
N SER A 493 5.09 25.50 -1.63
CA SER A 493 5.78 24.65 -2.60
C SER A 493 5.84 23.20 -2.11
N VAL A 494 5.01 22.32 -2.68
CA VAL A 494 5.20 20.87 -2.51
C VAL A 494 6.35 20.44 -3.42
N LEU A 495 7.55 20.28 -2.87
CA LEU A 495 8.64 19.60 -3.57
C LEU A 495 8.34 18.10 -3.68
N GLN A 496 8.70 17.53 -4.83
CA GLN A 496 8.40 16.16 -5.21
C GLN A 496 9.70 15.38 -5.40
N ALA A 497 9.72 14.16 -4.87
CA ALA A 497 10.84 13.22 -4.89
C ALA A 497 12.15 13.75 -4.26
N PHE A 498 12.72 12.95 -3.37
CA PHE A 498 14.03 13.23 -2.80
C PHE A 498 14.84 11.96 -2.75
N THR A 499 16.13 12.09 -3.07
CA THR A 499 17.05 10.96 -3.06
C THR A 499 17.95 11.09 -1.84
N ILE A 500 17.83 10.15 -0.91
CA ILE A 500 18.82 10.01 0.17
C ILE A 500 19.99 9.23 -0.43
N THR A 501 21.03 9.95 -0.84
CA THR A 501 22.23 9.32 -1.41
C THR A 501 23.14 8.81 -0.29
N PRO A 502 23.67 7.58 -0.40
CA PRO A 502 24.66 7.06 0.54
C PRO A 502 25.97 7.85 0.56
#